data_AF-A0A522N545-F1
#
_entry.id   AF-A0A522N545-F1
#
_cell.length_a   1.000
_cell.length_b   1.000
_cell.length_c   1.000
_cell.angle_alpha   90.00
_cell.angle_beta   90.00
_cell.angle_gamma   90.00
#
_symmetry.space_group_name_H-M   'P 1'
#
loop_
_entity.id
_entity.type
_entity.pdbx_description
1 polymer ?
#
loop_
_entity_poly.entity_id
_entity_poly.type
_entity_poly.pdbx_seq_one_letter_code
_entity_poly.pdbx_strand_id
1 'polypeptide(L)'
;MAATSLAAPASVAAAPASHAPVIAIIRSDVPDARIESVHLLAGALPPGATAAMTLTDANCQPDRLGVSHCINELRLTDGTLLVIRHDHDMRAVPCLSPGERVSVQASK
;
A
#
# COMPACT_ATOMS: atom_id res chain seq x y z
N MET A 1 -16.34 1.57 -54.37
CA MET A 1 -16.91 1.41 -53.02
C MET A 1 -15.77 0.92 -52.12
N ALA A 2 -15.24 1.79 -51.26
CA ALA A 2 -14.14 1.49 -50.35
C ALA A 2 -14.72 1.28 -48.95
N ALA A 3 -14.49 0.11 -48.37
CA ALA A 3 -14.82 -0.16 -46.97
C ALA A 3 -13.54 -0.05 -46.14
N THR A 4 -13.45 1.03 -45.36
CA THR A 4 -12.50 1.17 -44.25
C THR A 4 -12.91 0.27 -43.10
N SER A 5 -12.05 -0.66 -42.70
CA SER A 5 -12.19 -1.43 -41.47
C SER A 5 -11.29 -0.82 -40.40
N LEU A 6 -11.89 -0.23 -39.37
CA LEU A 6 -11.22 -0.02 -38.08
C LEU A 6 -11.26 -1.34 -37.29
N ALA A 7 -10.14 -1.72 -36.68
CA ALA A 7 -10.12 -2.72 -35.61
C ALA A 7 -9.30 -2.18 -34.43
N ALA A 8 -9.88 -2.33 -33.25
CA ALA A 8 -9.55 -1.74 -31.96
C ALA A 8 -8.17 -2.17 -31.39
N PRO A 9 -7.60 -1.42 -30.42
CA PRO A 9 -6.40 -1.87 -29.72
C PRO A 9 -6.72 -3.10 -28.87
N ALA A 10 -5.82 -4.07 -28.92
CA ALA A 10 -5.84 -5.26 -28.09
C ALA A 10 -5.73 -4.86 -26.61
N SER A 11 -6.69 -5.35 -25.82
CA SER A 11 -6.70 -5.22 -24.37
C SER A 11 -5.45 -5.93 -23.81
N VAL A 12 -4.57 -5.18 -23.15
CA VAL A 12 -3.46 -5.76 -22.41
C VAL A 12 -4.05 -6.51 -21.22
N ALA A 13 -3.96 -7.84 -21.24
CA ALA A 13 -4.34 -8.67 -20.12
C ALA A 13 -3.41 -8.37 -18.93
N ALA A 14 -3.98 -7.99 -17.79
CA ALA A 14 -3.24 -7.87 -16.55
C ALA A 14 -2.73 -9.26 -16.13
N ALA A 15 -1.42 -9.38 -15.94
CA ALA A 15 -0.78 -10.58 -15.40
C ALA A 15 -1.33 -10.90 -13.99
N PRO A 16 -1.39 -12.18 -13.59
CA PRO A 16 -1.86 -12.55 -12.26
C PRO A 16 -0.93 -11.99 -11.19
N ALA A 17 -1.52 -11.36 -10.16
CA ALA A 17 -0.81 -10.84 -8.99
C ALA A 17 -0.13 -12.00 -8.24
N SER A 18 1.12 -12.26 -8.63
CA SER A 18 2.01 -13.18 -7.93
C SER A 18 2.43 -12.49 -6.64
N HIS A 19 1.78 -12.83 -5.51
CA HIS A 19 2.04 -12.37 -4.15
C HIS A 19 2.60 -10.94 -4.06
N ALA A 20 1.70 -9.93 -4.02
CA ALA A 20 2.11 -8.55 -3.75
C ALA A 20 3.04 -8.53 -2.52
N PRO A 21 4.27 -8.00 -2.64
CA PRO A 21 5.28 -8.16 -1.60
C PRO A 21 4.75 -7.59 -0.29
N VAL A 22 4.79 -8.41 0.77
CA VAL A 22 4.37 -7.98 2.09
C VAL A 22 5.50 -7.20 2.73
N ILE A 23 5.19 -6.03 3.28
CA ILE A 23 6.15 -5.19 4.01
C ILE A 23 5.67 -5.08 5.46
N ALA A 24 6.63 -4.95 6.37
CA ALA A 24 6.34 -4.70 7.77
C ALA A 24 6.35 -3.18 8.02
N ILE A 25 5.29 -2.68 8.65
CA ILE A 25 5.17 -1.31 9.15
C ILE A 25 5.24 -1.33 10.67
N ILE A 26 6.06 -0.45 11.23
CA ILE A 26 6.23 -0.29 12.68
C ILE A 26 5.85 1.14 13.05
N ARG A 27 4.74 1.28 13.76
CA ARG A 27 4.28 2.56 14.30
C ARG A 27 5.02 2.85 15.59
N SER A 28 5.87 3.88 15.56
CA SER A 28 6.80 4.19 16.67
C SER A 28 6.18 5.15 17.69
N ASP A 29 5.03 5.73 17.38
CA ASP A 29 4.29 6.71 18.18
C ASP A 29 3.24 6.08 19.12
N VAL A 30 3.06 4.75 19.03
CA VAL A 30 2.16 3.98 19.88
C VAL A 30 2.96 3.22 20.94
N PRO A 31 2.60 3.27 22.24
CA PRO A 31 3.15 2.36 23.24
C PRO A 31 2.92 0.91 22.77
N ASP A 32 3.93 0.05 22.92
CA ASP A 32 3.95 -1.33 22.38
C ASP A 32 3.91 -1.40 20.84
N ALA A 33 4.91 -0.78 20.21
CA ALA A 33 5.11 -0.74 18.76
C ALA A 33 4.63 -2.04 18.06
N ARG A 34 3.54 -1.92 17.30
CA ARG A 34 2.94 -3.05 16.59
C ARG A 34 3.60 -3.18 15.22
N ILE A 35 3.99 -4.40 14.88
CA ILE A 35 4.44 -4.76 13.54
C ILE A 35 3.19 -5.18 12.75
N GLU A 36 2.88 -4.43 11.72
CA GLU A 36 1.74 -4.68 10.84
C GLU A 36 2.25 -5.13 9.46
N SER A 37 1.67 -6.19 8.91
CA SER A 37 1.98 -6.68 7.56
C SER A 37 1.03 -6.02 6.56
N VAL A 38 1.58 -5.33 5.57
CA VAL A 38 0.80 -4.66 4.53
C VAL A 38 1.27 -5.07 3.14
N HIS A 39 0.45 -4.87 2.12
CA HIS A 39 0.81 -5.21 0.75
C HIS A 39 1.45 -4.02 0.04
N LEU A 40 2.62 -4.21 -0.56
CA LEU A 40 3.21 -3.25 -1.49
C LEU A 40 2.51 -3.36 -2.85
N LEU A 41 1.87 -2.26 -3.26
CA LEU A 41 1.22 -2.13 -4.56
C LEU A 41 2.15 -1.51 -5.61
N ALA A 42 3.01 -0.56 -5.20
CA ALA A 42 3.99 0.08 -6.07
C ALA A 42 5.17 0.68 -5.28
N GLY A 43 6.29 0.90 -5.97
CA GLY A 43 7.54 1.42 -5.39
C GLY A 43 8.58 0.33 -5.15
N ALA A 44 9.78 0.74 -4.73
CA ALA A 44 10.88 -0.16 -4.42
C ALA A 44 11.26 -0.03 -2.94
N LEU A 45 11.26 -1.15 -2.22
CA LEU A 45 11.73 -1.17 -0.83
C LEU A 45 13.25 -1.04 -0.78
N PRO A 46 13.79 -0.28 0.18
CA PRO A 46 15.20 -0.28 0.46
C PRO A 46 15.63 -1.61 1.12
N PRO A 47 16.93 -1.95 1.09
CA PRO A 47 17.44 -3.23 1.62
C PRO A 47 17.35 -3.37 3.15
N GLY A 48 17.02 -2.30 3.87
CA GLY A 48 16.90 -2.30 5.33
C GLY A 48 15.72 -1.45 5.81
N ALA A 49 15.44 -1.52 7.10
CA ALA A 49 14.41 -0.69 7.71
C ALA A 49 14.69 0.79 7.49
N THR A 50 13.69 1.55 7.06
CA THR A 50 13.79 3.00 6.90
C THR A 50 12.54 3.69 7.41
N ALA A 51 12.69 4.94 7.84
CA ALA A 51 11.54 5.76 8.20
C ALA A 51 10.78 6.21 6.94
N ALA A 52 9.47 6.34 7.09
CA ALA A 52 8.57 6.87 6.08
C ALA A 52 7.53 7.78 6.72
N MET A 53 6.99 8.71 5.92
CA MET A 53 5.85 9.54 6.27
C MET A 53 4.65 9.15 5.40
N THR A 54 3.51 8.91 6.04
CA THR A 54 2.24 8.70 5.35
C THR A 54 1.77 10.00 4.72
N LEU A 55 1.50 9.99 3.41
CA LEU A 55 1.05 11.15 2.65
C LEU A 55 -0.47 11.16 2.45
N THR A 56 -1.08 9.98 2.29
CA THR A 56 -2.49 9.83 1.93
C THR A 56 -3.15 8.68 2.69
N ASP A 57 -4.48 8.69 2.77
CA ASP A 57 -5.35 7.71 3.44
C ASP A 57 -6.62 7.40 2.63
N ALA A 58 -6.45 6.90 1.40
CA ALA A 58 -7.55 6.60 0.51
C ALA A 58 -8.22 5.26 0.84
N ASN A 59 -9.51 5.08 0.49
CA ASN A 59 -10.23 3.81 0.62
C ASN A 59 -10.27 3.21 2.04
N CYS A 60 -10.34 4.07 3.06
CA CYS A 60 -10.27 3.66 4.47
C CYS A 60 -11.59 3.25 5.10
N GLN A 61 -12.70 3.34 4.37
CA GLN A 61 -13.99 2.89 4.89
C GLN A 61 -13.97 1.36 5.04
N PRO A 62 -14.38 0.82 6.21
CA PRO A 62 -14.41 -0.61 6.40
C PRO A 62 -15.46 -1.26 5.50
N ASP A 63 -15.18 -2.48 5.08
CA ASP A 63 -16.15 -3.34 4.43
C ASP A 63 -17.22 -3.84 5.41
N ARG A 64 -18.13 -4.70 4.91
CA ARG A 64 -19.21 -5.28 5.73
C ARG A 64 -18.71 -6.13 6.92
N LEU A 65 -17.46 -6.55 6.91
CA LEU A 65 -16.84 -7.34 7.97
C LEU A 65 -16.11 -6.45 9.00
N GLY A 66 -16.00 -5.14 8.74
CA GLY A 66 -15.24 -4.21 9.58
C GLY A 66 -13.77 -4.07 9.17
N VAL A 67 -13.38 -4.63 8.02
CA VAL A 67 -12.00 -4.61 7.55
C VAL A 67 -11.80 -3.42 6.62
N SER A 68 -10.84 -2.56 6.93
CA SER A 68 -10.40 -1.49 6.03
C SER A 68 -9.43 -2.04 4.99
N HIS A 69 -9.44 -1.41 3.81
CA HIS A 69 -8.54 -1.69 2.70
C HIS A 69 -7.82 -0.41 2.27
N CYS A 70 -7.41 0.40 3.26
CA CYS A 70 -6.76 1.69 3.03
C CYS A 70 -5.62 1.57 2.02
N ILE A 71 -5.54 2.52 1.10
CA ILE A 71 -4.41 2.73 0.22
C ILE A 71 -3.68 3.97 0.70
N ASN A 72 -2.41 3.80 1.06
CA ASN A 72 -1.57 4.89 1.53
C ASN A 72 -0.38 5.08 0.59
N GLU A 73 -0.06 6.33 0.29
CA GLU A 73 1.24 6.71 -0.26
C GLU A 73 2.19 7.00 0.90
N LEU A 74 3.38 6.41 0.87
CA LEU A 74 4.44 6.64 1.85
C LEU A 74 5.63 7.29 1.19
N ARG A 75 6.18 8.33 1.81
CA ARG A 75 7.46 8.93 1.40
C ARG A 75 8.58 8.47 2.32
N LEU A 76 9.55 7.76 1.77
CA LEU A 76 10.77 7.37 2.47
C LEU A 76 11.67 8.59 2.70
N THR A 77 12.63 8.46 3.62
CA THR A 77 13.61 9.51 3.94
C THR A 77 14.47 9.94 2.76
N ASP A 78 14.73 9.05 1.80
CA ASP A 78 15.46 9.35 0.55
C ASP A 78 14.57 10.00 -0.54
N GLY A 79 13.28 10.17 -0.27
CA GLY A 79 12.29 10.73 -1.19
C GLY A 79 11.56 9.71 -2.06
N THR A 80 11.92 8.42 -2.00
CA THR A 80 11.22 7.33 -2.69
C THR A 80 9.76 7.27 -2.25
N LEU A 81 8.85 6.99 -3.20
CA LEU A 81 7.43 6.78 -2.92
C LEU A 81 7.08 5.29 -2.95
N LEU A 82 6.35 4.85 -1.94
CA LEU A 82 5.69 3.55 -1.89
C LEU A 82 4.19 3.74 -1.93
N VAL A 83 3.48 2.82 -2.58
CA VAL A 83 2.02 2.70 -2.47
C VAL A 83 1.73 1.37 -1.81
N ILE A 84 0.98 1.38 -0.72
CA ILE A 84 0.63 0.20 0.05
C ILE A 84 -0.88 0.01 0.14
N ARG A 85 -1.31 -1.22 0.39
CA ARG A 85 -2.64 -1.54 0.90
C ARG A 85 -2.52 -2.03 2.34
N HIS A 86 -3.12 -1.29 3.26
CA HIS A 86 -3.19 -1.64 4.67
C HIS A 86 -4.53 -2.29 4.99
N ASP A 87 -4.55 -3.62 4.90
CA ASP A 87 -5.72 -4.43 5.28
C ASP A 87 -5.72 -4.64 6.81
N HIS A 88 -6.75 -4.14 7.51
CA HIS A 88 -6.84 -4.28 8.98
C HIS A 88 -8.27 -4.25 9.52
N ASP A 89 -8.49 -4.93 10.66
CA ASP A 89 -9.73 -4.81 11.41
C ASP A 89 -9.79 -3.45 12.14
N MET A 90 -10.73 -2.60 11.72
CA MET A 90 -10.92 -1.25 12.27
C MET A 90 -11.29 -1.23 13.76
N ARG A 91 -11.67 -2.38 14.34
CA ARG A 91 -11.94 -2.52 15.78
C ARG A 91 -10.66 -2.71 16.60
N ALA A 92 -9.56 -3.11 15.96
CA ALA A 92 -8.31 -3.47 16.62
C ALA A 92 -7.17 -2.51 16.27
N VAL A 93 -7.09 -2.08 15.01
CA VAL A 93 -6.01 -1.26 14.47
C VAL A 93 -6.64 -0.07 13.75
N PRO A 94 -6.26 1.18 14.06
CA PRO A 94 -6.73 2.33 13.31
C PRO A 94 -5.93 2.50 12.00
N CYS A 95 -6.54 3.15 11.02
CA CYS A 95 -5.87 3.50 9.77
C CYS A 95 -4.59 4.33 9.98
N LEU A 96 -3.68 4.25 9.01
CA LEU A 96 -2.56 5.19 8.92
C LEU A 96 -3.10 6.55 8.47
N SER A 97 -2.70 7.61 9.16
CA SER A 97 -3.16 8.97 8.87
C SER A 97 -2.09 9.80 8.14
N PRO A 98 -2.47 10.78 7.31
CA PRO A 98 -1.51 11.71 6.71
C PRO A 98 -0.67 12.44 7.77
N GLY A 99 0.65 12.47 7.57
CA GLY A 99 1.63 13.03 8.51
C GLY A 99 2.16 12.05 9.55
N GLU A 100 1.57 10.86 9.67
CA GLU A 100 2.06 9.80 10.56
C GLU A 100 3.44 9.29 10.13
N ARG A 101 4.31 9.00 11.10
CA ARG A 101 5.66 8.46 10.85
C ARG A 101 5.71 6.98 11.21
N VAL A 102 6.20 6.19 10.27
CA VAL A 102 6.35 4.75 10.41
C VAL A 102 7.75 4.30 10.03
N SER A 103 8.18 3.12 10.50
CA SER A 103 9.32 2.41 9.94
C SER A 103 8.83 1.33 8.99
N VAL A 104 9.41 1.24 7.80
CA VAL A 104 9.09 0.23 6.78
C VAL A 104 10.29 -0.66 6.52
N GLN A 105 10.06 -1.97 6.37
CA GLN A 105 11.06 -2.94 5.97
C GLN A 105 10.42 -4.09 5.19
N ALA A 106 11.20 -4.84 4.41
CA ALA A 106 10.73 -6.07 3.81
C ALA A 106 10.27 -7.07 4.91
N SER A 107 9.12 -7.71 4.71
CA SER A 107 8.75 -8.88 5.52
C SER A 107 9.75 -10.00 5.26
N LYS A 108 10.14 -10.72 6.30
CA LYS A 108 10.85 -12.00 6.15
C LYS A 108 9.92 -13.09 5.65
#